data_AF-A0A7J3A6L8-F1
#
_entry.id   AF-A0A7J3A6L8-F1
#
_cell.length_a   1.000
_cell.length_b   1.000
_cell.length_c   1.000
_cell.angle_alpha   90.00
_cell.angle_beta   90.00
_cell.angle_gamma   90.00
#
_symmetry.space_group_name_H-M   'P 1'
#
loop_
_entity.id
_entity.type
_entity.pdbx_description
1 polymer ?
#
loop_
_entity_poly.entity_id
_entity_poly.type
_entity_poly.pdbx_seq_one_letter_code
_entity_poly.pdbx_strand_id
1 'polypeptide(L)'
;MNPRILLKVKGASRSDVEHILQVITECYTNLPHNLDAVEVNIFQNISDALSFLAAQSKAAGVKSSGFDEDFYAYHHAWLGLPSITVSVEKLKTLTPELADACIRHEVAHSVLHGEIRYYIIPILPPYRRLREVCKPSEDFLLDLTYLTAVAVKDYEATKLLYSHNYRVDQVRYAEHLLDEGFETTLWKIVEHHPQAKALFLTSSLKVPFCIKPLIDQQNIHLQKKLESYLQPLGEYQQLLIKVVNESAERFTDDTYSNIQTAAEIHCEKILKRILTPPRQKNHNQHT
;
A
#
# COMPACT_ATOMS: atom_id res chain seq x y z
N MET A 1 -10.65 11.38 22.38
CA MET A 1 -9.64 12.34 22.90
C MET A 1 -8.48 12.27 21.95
N ASN A 2 -8.01 13.38 21.39
CA ASN A 2 -6.95 13.37 20.37
C ASN A 2 -5.63 12.82 20.95
N PRO A 3 -4.82 12.13 20.15
CA PRO A 3 -3.53 11.61 20.62
C PRO A 3 -2.57 12.77 20.89
N ARG A 4 -1.63 12.57 21.80
CA ARG A 4 -0.52 13.52 22.00
C ARG A 4 0.37 13.52 20.76
N ILE A 5 0.58 14.69 20.16
CA ILE A 5 1.48 14.85 19.02
C ILE A 5 2.92 15.10 19.52
N LEU A 6 3.85 14.23 19.14
CA LEU A 6 5.29 14.40 19.30
C LEU A 6 5.86 14.97 18.00
N LEU A 7 6.02 16.29 17.94
CA LEU A 7 6.39 17.00 16.73
C LEU A 7 7.91 17.10 16.57
N LYS A 8 8.42 16.74 15.39
CA LYS A 8 9.78 17.04 14.93
C LYS A 8 9.71 17.82 13.63
N VAL A 9 10.42 18.94 13.55
CA VAL A 9 10.43 19.81 12.36
C VAL A 9 11.86 20.06 11.91
N LYS A 10 12.11 19.96 10.60
CA LYS A 10 13.39 20.34 9.99
C LYS A 10 13.15 21.21 8.76
N GLY A 11 13.47 22.50 8.88
CA GLY A 11 13.49 23.47 7.78
C GLY A 11 12.13 23.97 7.29
N ALA A 12 11.01 23.36 7.68
CA ALA A 12 9.68 23.76 7.23
C ALA A 12 9.26 25.11 7.83
N SER A 13 8.50 25.91 7.07
CA SER A 13 7.98 27.19 7.54
C SER A 13 6.92 27.00 8.63
N ARG A 14 6.73 28.01 9.47
CA ARG A 14 5.71 27.98 10.53
C ARG A 14 4.30 27.75 9.96
N SER A 15 3.95 28.41 8.86
CA SER A 15 2.64 28.26 8.22
C SER A 15 2.43 26.86 7.65
N ASP A 16 3.46 26.26 7.05
CA ASP A 16 3.37 24.88 6.53
C ASP A 16 3.14 23.89 7.68
N VAL A 17 3.88 24.07 8.80
CA VAL A 17 3.73 23.23 10.00
C VAL A 17 2.34 23.38 10.63
N GLU A 18 1.84 24.62 10.78
CA GLU A 18 0.52 24.89 11.34
C GLU A 18 -0.60 24.25 10.49
N HIS A 19 -0.53 24.36 9.16
CA HIS A 19 -1.49 23.73 8.24
C HIS A 19 -1.48 22.21 8.34
N ILE A 20 -0.30 21.57 8.26
CA ILE A 20 -0.18 20.11 8.35
C ILE A 20 -0.73 19.59 9.68
N LEU A 21 -0.39 20.26 10.79
CA LEU A 21 -0.91 19.88 12.11
C LEU A 21 -2.42 20.09 12.22
N GLN A 22 -2.97 21.12 11.58
CA GLN A 22 -4.41 21.34 11.53
C GLN A 22 -5.12 20.18 10.83
N VAL A 23 -4.64 19.75 9.66
CA VAL A 23 -5.19 18.61 8.92
C VAL A 23 -5.12 17.31 9.74
N ILE A 24 -3.97 17.04 10.35
CA ILE A 24 -3.77 15.85 11.19
C ILE A 24 -4.72 15.86 12.41
N THR A 25 -4.81 16.99 13.11
CA THR A 25 -5.62 17.12 14.33
C THR A 25 -7.11 17.05 14.02
N GLU A 26 -7.54 17.66 12.92
CA GLU A 26 -8.91 17.56 12.40
C GLU A 26 -9.26 16.09 12.13
N CYS A 27 -8.37 15.35 11.46
CA CYS A 27 -8.58 13.95 11.14
C CYS A 27 -8.70 13.06 12.40
N TYR A 28 -7.82 13.22 13.40
CA TYR A 28 -7.97 12.48 14.67
C TYR A 28 -9.24 12.85 15.44
N THR A 29 -9.74 14.06 15.29
CA THR A 29 -11.00 14.46 15.95
C THR A 29 -12.20 13.71 15.36
N ASN A 30 -12.15 13.38 14.07
CA ASN A 30 -13.26 12.79 13.33
C ASN A 30 -13.17 11.26 13.20
N LEU A 31 -11.98 10.67 13.29
CA LEU A 31 -11.79 9.22 13.20
C LEU A 31 -11.89 8.52 14.56
N PRO A 32 -12.50 7.32 14.64
CA PRO A 32 -12.50 6.53 15.85
C PRO A 32 -11.10 5.97 16.10
N HIS A 33 -10.50 6.28 17.26
CA HIS A 33 -9.17 5.79 17.60
C HIS A 33 -8.98 5.62 19.11
N ASN A 34 -8.00 4.79 19.48
CA ASN A 34 -7.54 4.57 20.87
C ASN A 34 -6.06 4.94 21.07
N LEU A 35 -5.47 5.70 20.12
CA LEU A 35 -4.08 6.13 20.19
C LEU A 35 -3.84 7.11 21.35
N ASP A 36 -2.80 6.84 22.15
CA ASP A 36 -2.31 7.75 23.19
C ASP A 36 -1.41 8.85 22.62
N ALA A 37 -0.58 8.51 21.62
CA ALA A 37 0.39 9.41 21.03
C ALA A 37 0.68 9.05 19.57
N VAL A 38 1.13 10.05 18.81
CA VAL A 38 1.64 9.93 17.45
C VAL A 38 2.85 10.84 17.28
N GLU A 39 3.87 10.35 16.59
CA GLU A 39 4.98 11.19 16.15
C GLU A 39 4.67 11.82 14.79
N VAL A 40 4.90 13.12 14.66
CA VAL A 40 4.73 13.84 13.39
C VAL A 40 6.06 14.47 13.02
N ASN A 41 6.64 14.01 11.91
CA ASN A 41 7.93 14.44 11.40
C ASN A 41 7.73 15.26 10.12
N ILE A 42 7.99 16.57 10.19
CA ILE A 42 7.79 17.49 9.06
C ILE A 42 9.16 17.98 8.57
N PHE A 43 9.47 17.64 7.33
CA PHE A 43 10.71 18.05 6.66
C PHE A 43 10.39 19.02 5.53
N GLN A 44 11.25 20.03 5.34
CA GLN A 44 11.13 20.88 4.16
C GLN A 44 11.42 20.11 2.88
N ASN A 45 12.47 19.28 2.87
CA ASN A 45 12.97 18.60 1.68
C ASN A 45 12.71 17.09 1.73
N ILE A 46 12.47 16.48 0.57
CA ILE A 46 12.23 15.03 0.48
C ILE A 46 13.47 14.20 0.85
N SER A 47 14.67 14.68 0.51
CA SER A 47 15.92 13.98 0.81
C SER A 47 16.16 13.80 2.31
N ASP A 48 15.80 14.80 3.11
CA ASP A 48 15.87 14.73 4.57
C ASP A 48 14.86 13.74 5.14
N ALA A 49 13.63 13.74 4.62
CA ALA A 49 12.58 12.80 5.02
C ALA A 49 12.97 11.35 4.70
N LEU A 50 13.46 11.07 3.49
CA LEU A 50 13.90 9.73 3.09
C LEU A 50 15.11 9.26 3.89
N SER A 51 16.07 10.16 4.17
CA SER A 51 17.22 9.84 5.03
C SER A 51 16.79 9.48 6.45
N PHE A 52 15.81 10.20 6.99
CA PHE A 52 15.22 9.89 8.29
C PHE A 52 14.52 8.52 8.28
N LEU A 53 13.65 8.26 7.30
CA LEU A 53 12.94 6.98 7.16
C LEU A 53 13.91 5.80 7.01
N ALA A 54 14.96 5.95 6.19
CA ALA A 54 15.99 4.92 6.02
C ALA A 54 16.72 4.62 7.34
N ALA A 55 17.02 5.64 8.14
CA ALA A 55 17.62 5.45 9.46
C ALA A 55 16.68 4.73 10.44
N GLN A 56 15.39 5.08 10.43
CA GLN A 56 14.37 4.43 11.27
C GLN A 56 14.16 2.97 10.89
N SER A 57 14.04 2.68 9.59
CA SER A 57 13.90 1.34 9.03
C SER A 57 15.09 0.45 9.40
N LYS A 58 16.30 0.98 9.24
CA LYS A 58 17.55 0.30 9.63
C LYS A 58 17.61 0.02 11.13
N ALA A 59 17.23 0.98 11.97
CA ALA A 59 17.22 0.81 13.43
C ALA A 59 16.24 -0.28 13.89
N ALA A 60 15.12 -0.43 13.18
CA ALA A 60 14.13 -1.46 13.43
C ALA A 60 14.46 -2.84 12.81
N GLY A 61 15.52 -2.93 11.99
CA GLY A 61 15.92 -4.17 11.32
C GLY A 61 14.92 -4.66 10.28
N VAL A 62 14.21 -3.74 9.61
CA VAL A 62 13.29 -4.06 8.51
C VAL A 62 14.08 -4.75 7.38
N LYS A 63 13.61 -5.93 6.97
CA LYS A 63 14.31 -6.79 6.00
C LYS A 63 13.72 -6.76 4.59
N SER A 64 12.51 -6.22 4.42
CA SER A 64 11.88 -6.10 3.10
C SER A 64 12.63 -5.10 2.24
N SER A 65 12.59 -5.30 0.92
CA SER A 65 13.14 -4.35 -0.04
C SER A 65 12.41 -2.99 0.06
N GLY A 66 13.11 -1.90 -0.29
CA GLY A 66 12.59 -0.53 -0.25
C GLY A 66 11.57 -0.25 -1.34
N PHE A 67 10.33 -0.74 -1.20
CA PHE A 67 9.26 -0.52 -2.18
C PHE A 67 8.51 0.81 -2.01
N ASP A 68 8.85 1.61 -0.99
CA ASP A 68 8.08 2.79 -0.58
C ASP A 68 8.64 4.12 -1.12
N GLU A 69 9.63 4.10 -2.02
CA GLU A 69 10.49 5.26 -2.27
C GLU A 69 9.82 6.49 -2.94
N ASP A 70 8.52 6.47 -3.25
CA ASP A 70 7.84 7.58 -3.93
C ASP A 70 6.47 8.00 -3.35
N PHE A 71 6.23 7.82 -2.06
CA PHE A 71 5.00 8.31 -1.43
C PHE A 71 5.05 9.82 -1.13
N TYR A 72 3.88 10.46 -1.14
CA TYR A 72 3.71 11.89 -0.82
C TYR A 72 3.81 12.18 0.68
N ALA A 73 3.39 11.21 1.50
CA ALA A 73 3.52 11.18 2.94
C ALA A 73 3.69 9.70 3.37
N TYR A 74 4.15 9.46 4.59
CA TYR A 74 4.56 8.14 5.04
C TYR A 74 4.05 7.85 6.45
N HIS A 75 3.44 6.69 6.64
CA HIS A 75 3.14 6.13 7.95
C HIS A 75 4.03 4.92 8.26
N HIS A 76 4.64 4.92 9.44
CA HIS A 76 5.33 3.76 9.99
C HIS A 76 5.11 3.61 11.49
N ALA A 77 5.21 2.38 12.01
CA ALA A 77 5.19 2.08 13.44
C ALA A 77 6.35 1.17 13.88
N TRP A 78 7.45 1.18 13.14
CA TRP A 78 8.57 0.24 13.31
C TRP A 78 9.19 0.21 14.71
N LEU A 79 9.19 1.34 15.42
CA LEU A 79 9.75 1.47 16.77
C LEU A 79 8.67 1.44 17.87
N GLY A 80 7.44 1.00 17.55
CA GLY A 80 6.35 0.86 18.52
C GLY A 80 5.54 2.13 18.77
N LEU A 81 5.83 3.22 18.07
CA LEU A 81 5.02 4.44 18.06
C LEU A 81 4.57 4.71 16.62
N PRO A 82 3.28 4.99 16.36
CA PRO A 82 2.85 5.44 15.04
C PRO A 82 3.49 6.79 14.73
N SER A 83 4.09 6.87 13.55
CA SER A 83 4.77 8.05 13.05
C SER A 83 4.22 8.40 11.68
N ILE A 84 3.94 9.69 11.47
CA ILE A 84 3.59 10.27 10.18
C ILE A 84 4.75 11.17 9.76
N THR A 85 5.34 10.89 8.59
CA THR A 85 6.46 11.67 8.04
C THR A 85 6.02 12.35 6.75
N VAL A 86 6.27 13.65 6.66
CA VAL A 86 5.82 14.51 5.56
C VAL A 86 6.99 15.32 5.01
N SER A 87 7.06 15.43 3.68
CA SER A 87 7.92 16.39 2.98
C SER A 87 7.07 17.53 2.41
N VAL A 88 7.34 18.77 2.86
CA VAL A 88 6.64 19.97 2.37
C VAL A 88 6.91 20.18 0.89
N GLU A 89 8.15 20.02 0.43
CA GLU A 89 8.52 20.06 -0.99
C GLU A 89 7.68 19.10 -1.82
N LYS A 90 7.54 17.84 -1.37
CA LYS A 90 6.77 16.81 -2.10
C LYS A 90 5.29 17.15 -2.13
N LEU A 91 4.70 17.56 -1.00
CA LEU A 91 3.29 17.96 -0.93
C LEU A 91 2.97 19.20 -1.79
N LYS A 92 3.91 20.15 -1.92
CA LYS A 92 3.73 21.36 -2.75
C LYS A 92 3.68 21.08 -4.25
N THR A 93 3.97 19.85 -4.68
CA THR A 93 3.75 19.44 -6.08
C THR A 93 2.28 19.11 -6.38
N LEU A 94 1.45 19.01 -5.35
CA LEU A 94 0.03 18.69 -5.43
C LEU A 94 -0.84 19.94 -5.25
N THR A 95 -2.13 19.85 -5.60
CA THR A 95 -3.10 20.86 -5.15
C THR A 95 -3.29 20.76 -3.63
N PRO A 96 -3.65 21.86 -2.94
CA PRO A 96 -3.83 21.84 -1.49
C PRO A 96 -4.79 20.74 -1.01
N GLU A 97 -5.90 20.52 -1.71
CA GLU A 97 -6.90 19.54 -1.32
C GLU A 97 -6.37 18.10 -1.45
N LEU A 98 -5.51 17.85 -2.44
CA LEU A 98 -4.92 16.54 -2.64
C LEU A 98 -3.78 16.28 -1.65
N ALA A 99 -2.97 17.31 -1.33
CA ALA A 99 -1.99 17.24 -0.26
C ALA A 99 -2.65 16.88 1.08
N ASP A 100 -3.78 17.52 1.41
CA ASP A 100 -4.55 17.21 2.61
C ASP A 100 -5.10 15.77 2.58
N ALA A 101 -5.59 15.31 1.43
CA ALA A 101 -6.06 13.94 1.25
C ALA A 101 -4.95 12.91 1.50
N CYS A 102 -3.73 13.16 1.02
CA CYS A 102 -2.54 12.34 1.30
C CYS A 102 -2.23 12.29 2.80
N ILE A 103 -2.25 13.44 3.49
CA ILE A 103 -2.01 13.50 4.94
C ILE A 103 -3.08 12.69 5.70
N ARG A 104 -4.36 12.86 5.35
CA ARG A 104 -5.47 12.13 5.96
C ARG A 104 -5.36 10.62 5.76
N HIS A 105 -4.83 10.18 4.61
CA HIS A 105 -4.55 8.76 4.34
C HIS A 105 -3.55 8.18 5.35
N GLU A 106 -2.46 8.89 5.63
CA GLU A 106 -1.47 8.46 6.62
C GLU A 106 -2.01 8.51 8.07
N VAL A 107 -2.93 9.43 8.37
CA VAL A 107 -3.65 9.43 9.65
C VAL A 107 -4.54 8.20 9.79
N ALA A 108 -5.23 7.78 8.73
CA ALA A 108 -6.02 6.54 8.79
C ALA A 108 -5.12 5.31 9.03
N HIS A 109 -3.94 5.27 8.42
CA HIS A 109 -2.96 4.22 8.71
C HIS A 109 -2.45 4.25 10.15
N SER A 110 -2.24 5.41 10.76
CA SER A 110 -1.85 5.46 12.17
C SER A 110 -2.95 4.95 13.09
N VAL A 111 -4.22 5.26 12.78
CA VAL A 111 -5.39 4.80 13.54
C VAL A 111 -5.54 3.28 13.47
N LEU A 112 -5.44 2.70 12.27
CA LEU A 112 -5.69 1.27 12.07
C LEU A 112 -4.44 0.40 12.30
N HIS A 113 -3.26 0.93 11.96
CA HIS A 113 -2.02 0.17 11.83
C HIS A 113 -0.86 0.77 12.63
N GLY A 114 -1.14 1.61 13.62
CA GLY A 114 -0.14 2.28 14.44
C GLY A 114 0.63 1.40 15.41
N GLU A 115 0.35 0.09 15.44
CA GLU A 115 1.04 -0.88 16.28
C GLU A 115 2.13 -1.65 15.52
N ILE A 116 3.21 -2.01 16.22
CA ILE A 116 4.33 -2.74 15.65
C ILE A 116 3.94 -4.11 15.05
N ARG A 117 2.85 -4.73 15.55
CA ARG A 117 2.37 -6.03 15.05
C ARG A 117 2.03 -6.02 13.55
N TYR A 118 1.68 -4.87 12.99
CA TYR A 118 1.40 -4.69 11.55
C TYR A 118 2.66 -4.52 10.70
N TYR A 119 3.84 -4.52 11.33
CA TYR A 119 5.15 -4.41 10.69
C TYR A 119 6.03 -5.66 10.93
N ILE A 120 5.60 -6.57 11.81
CA ILE A 120 6.26 -7.86 12.06
C ILE A 120 5.36 -8.99 11.53
N ILE A 121 5.14 -8.98 10.22
CA ILE A 121 4.31 -9.98 9.55
C ILE A 121 5.22 -11.11 9.06
N PRO A 122 5.11 -12.33 9.59
CA PRO A 122 5.89 -13.45 9.08
C PRO A 122 5.43 -13.81 7.68
N ILE A 123 6.28 -14.51 6.91
CA ILE A 123 5.93 -15.03 5.58
C ILE A 123 4.58 -15.73 5.65
N LEU A 124 3.62 -15.30 4.84
CA LEU A 124 2.24 -15.80 4.95
C LEU A 124 2.16 -17.27 4.54
N PRO A 125 1.28 -18.08 5.16
CA PRO A 125 1.10 -19.49 4.77
C PRO A 125 0.90 -19.74 3.26
N PRO A 126 0.12 -18.92 2.51
CA PRO A 126 -0.01 -19.08 1.07
C PRO A 126 1.32 -18.94 0.31
N TYR A 127 2.17 -18.00 0.72
CA TYR A 127 3.48 -17.78 0.13
C TYR A 127 4.50 -18.85 0.55
N ARG A 128 4.43 -19.37 1.78
CA ARG A 128 5.27 -20.52 2.19
C ARG A 128 5.04 -21.74 1.29
N ARG A 129 3.78 -22.02 0.90
CA ARG A 129 3.46 -23.14 0.02
C ARG A 129 4.07 -23.00 -1.38
N LEU A 130 4.44 -21.79 -1.83
CA LEU A 130 5.19 -21.61 -3.07
C LEU A 130 6.60 -22.22 -3.01
N ARG A 131 7.18 -22.41 -1.81
CA ARG A 131 8.48 -23.11 -1.65
C ARG A 131 8.46 -24.52 -2.21
N GLU A 132 7.33 -25.20 -2.13
CA GLU A 132 7.17 -26.56 -2.64
C GLU A 132 7.15 -26.62 -4.17
N VAL A 133 6.81 -25.51 -4.82
CA VAL A 133 6.60 -25.44 -6.28
C VAL A 133 7.81 -24.87 -7.01
N CYS A 134 8.38 -23.78 -6.51
CA CYS A 134 9.40 -23.02 -7.23
C CYS A 134 10.65 -22.67 -6.40
N LYS A 135 10.73 -23.15 -5.15
CA LYS A 135 11.87 -22.93 -4.22
C LYS A 135 12.41 -21.47 -4.24
N PRO A 136 11.56 -20.44 -4.11
CA PRO A 136 12.03 -19.07 -4.11
C PRO A 136 12.83 -18.77 -2.82
N SER A 137 13.63 -17.71 -2.86
CA SER A 137 14.36 -17.24 -1.68
C SER A 137 13.41 -16.80 -0.57
N GLU A 138 13.92 -16.76 0.66
CA GLU A 138 13.17 -16.25 1.80
C GLU A 138 12.78 -14.78 1.61
N ASP A 139 13.73 -13.96 1.15
CA ASP A 139 13.54 -12.53 0.91
C ASP A 139 12.44 -12.27 -0.12
N PHE A 140 12.38 -13.06 -1.19
CA PHE A 140 11.30 -12.95 -2.19
C PHE A 140 9.91 -13.17 -1.58
N LEU A 141 9.78 -14.16 -0.70
CA LEU A 141 8.50 -14.45 -0.04
C LEU A 141 8.13 -13.40 1.01
N LEU A 142 9.14 -12.81 1.65
CA LEU A 142 8.94 -11.69 2.55
C LEU A 142 8.48 -10.44 1.78
N ASP A 143 9.06 -10.18 0.61
CA ASP A 143 8.66 -9.08 -0.26
C ASP A 143 7.22 -9.24 -0.76
N LEU A 144 6.81 -10.45 -1.16
CA LEU A 144 5.40 -10.74 -1.48
C LEU A 144 4.47 -10.47 -0.28
N THR A 145 4.89 -10.89 0.91
CA THR A 145 4.14 -10.65 2.15
C THR A 145 3.99 -9.16 2.42
N TYR A 146 5.08 -8.41 2.30
CA TYR A 146 5.13 -6.98 2.48
C TYR A 146 4.20 -6.24 1.51
N LEU A 147 4.35 -6.49 0.21
CA LEU A 147 3.53 -5.85 -0.84
C LEU A 147 2.03 -6.14 -0.68
N THR A 148 1.68 -7.35 -0.25
CA THR A 148 0.28 -7.70 0.04
C THR A 148 -0.23 -6.95 1.25
N ALA A 149 0.57 -6.87 2.31
CA ALA A 149 0.22 -6.13 3.51
C ALA A 149 -0.02 -4.65 3.22
N VAL A 150 0.84 -4.01 2.42
CA VAL A 150 0.65 -2.63 1.96
C VAL A 150 -0.69 -2.49 1.24
N ALA A 151 -0.96 -3.33 0.25
CA ALA A 151 -2.20 -3.24 -0.52
C ALA A 151 -3.47 -3.39 0.33
N VAL A 152 -3.48 -4.33 1.29
CA VAL A 152 -4.64 -4.52 2.19
C VAL A 152 -4.80 -3.35 3.16
N LYS A 153 -3.70 -2.83 3.71
CA LYS A 153 -3.74 -1.67 4.61
C LYS A 153 -4.29 -0.42 3.91
N ASP A 154 -3.95 -0.20 2.64
CA ASP A 154 -4.50 0.89 1.83
C ASP A 154 -6.01 0.74 1.61
N TYR A 155 -6.49 -0.48 1.35
CA TYR A 155 -7.94 -0.75 1.30
C TYR A 155 -8.62 -0.36 2.62
N GLU A 156 -8.05 -0.77 3.76
CA GLU A 156 -8.62 -0.53 5.07
C GLU A 156 -8.61 0.96 5.43
N ALA A 157 -7.54 1.68 5.13
CA ALA A 157 -7.42 3.12 5.30
C ALA A 157 -8.45 3.89 4.45
N THR A 158 -8.57 3.56 3.15
CA THR A 158 -9.59 4.19 2.30
C THR A 158 -11.00 3.90 2.78
N LYS A 159 -11.28 2.65 3.20
CA LYS A 159 -12.60 2.27 3.73
C LYS A 159 -12.95 3.06 5.00
N LEU A 160 -11.99 3.26 5.90
CA LEU A 160 -12.18 4.06 7.12
C LEU A 160 -12.49 5.52 6.76
N LEU A 161 -11.68 6.15 5.91
CA LEU A 161 -11.84 7.55 5.51
C LEU A 161 -13.15 7.79 4.77
N TYR A 162 -13.49 6.88 3.85
CA TYR A 162 -14.74 6.94 3.09
C TYR A 162 -15.97 6.92 3.99
N SER A 163 -15.94 6.13 5.06
CA SER A 163 -17.03 6.00 6.03
C SER A 163 -17.11 7.14 7.06
N HIS A 164 -16.10 8.01 7.12
CA HIS A 164 -16.00 9.08 8.14
C HIS A 164 -15.82 10.47 7.52
N ASN A 165 -16.65 10.78 6.51
CA ASN A 165 -16.78 12.11 5.88
C ASN A 165 -15.63 12.56 4.96
N TYR A 166 -14.64 11.70 4.65
CA TYR A 166 -13.56 12.05 3.71
C TYR A 166 -13.81 11.52 2.29
N ARG A 167 -15.07 11.29 1.92
CA ARG A 167 -15.46 10.71 0.62
C ARG A 167 -14.90 11.49 -0.57
N VAL A 168 -15.10 12.81 -0.61
CA VAL A 168 -14.65 13.66 -1.72
C VAL A 168 -13.13 13.61 -1.86
N ASP A 169 -12.43 13.70 -0.74
CA ASP A 169 -10.97 13.68 -0.66
C ASP A 169 -10.40 12.34 -1.16
N GLN A 170 -10.97 11.23 -0.72
CA GLN A 170 -10.50 9.90 -1.13
C GLN A 170 -10.80 9.61 -2.60
N VAL A 171 -11.92 10.11 -3.15
CA VAL A 171 -12.18 10.03 -4.60
C VAL A 171 -11.14 10.83 -5.39
N ARG A 172 -10.79 12.05 -4.96
CA ARG A 172 -9.74 12.85 -5.60
C ARG A 172 -8.37 12.18 -5.51
N TYR A 173 -8.04 11.62 -4.35
CA TYR A 173 -6.80 10.87 -4.16
C TYR A 173 -6.74 9.65 -5.08
N ALA A 174 -7.81 8.86 -5.17
CA ALA A 174 -7.91 7.74 -6.09
C ALA A 174 -7.80 8.15 -7.57
N GLU A 175 -8.41 9.27 -7.97
CA GLU A 175 -8.27 9.80 -9.33
C GLU A 175 -6.82 10.19 -9.63
N HIS A 176 -6.14 10.86 -8.70
CA HIS A 176 -4.73 11.20 -8.84
C HIS A 176 -3.86 9.95 -9.04
N LEU A 177 -4.02 8.92 -8.20
CA LEU A 177 -3.27 7.67 -8.32
C LEU A 177 -3.46 6.97 -9.68
N LEU A 178 -4.66 7.10 -10.27
CA LEU A 178 -4.95 6.54 -11.59
C LEU A 178 -4.37 7.40 -12.72
N ASP A 179 -4.32 8.72 -12.52
CA ASP A 179 -3.87 9.70 -13.51
C ASP A 179 -2.33 9.81 -13.57
N GLU A 180 -1.60 9.43 -12.51
CA GLU A 180 -0.13 9.22 -12.52
C GLU A 180 0.31 8.17 -13.54
N GLY A 181 -0.61 7.27 -13.90
CA GLY A 181 -0.40 6.25 -14.92
C GLY A 181 0.31 5.01 -14.40
N PHE A 182 0.30 3.98 -15.25
CA PHE A 182 0.90 2.69 -14.93
C PHE A 182 2.36 2.63 -15.38
N GLU A 183 3.20 1.94 -14.62
CA GLU A 183 4.65 1.75 -14.90
C GLU A 183 4.88 0.78 -16.08
N THR A 184 4.51 1.23 -17.28
CA THR A 184 4.53 0.41 -18.51
C THR A 184 5.94 0.02 -18.93
N THR A 185 6.94 0.86 -18.68
CA THR A 185 8.35 0.56 -18.96
C THR A 185 8.84 -0.57 -18.08
N LEU A 186 8.59 -0.49 -16.77
CA LEU A 186 8.99 -1.54 -15.83
C LEU A 186 8.26 -2.85 -16.14
N TRP A 187 6.96 -2.79 -16.47
CA TRP A 187 6.20 -3.98 -16.88
C TRP A 187 6.85 -4.73 -18.04
N LYS A 188 7.22 -4.02 -19.12
CA LYS A 188 7.89 -4.62 -20.29
C LYS A 188 9.25 -5.25 -19.95
N ILE A 189 9.95 -4.69 -18.96
CA ILE A 189 11.21 -5.26 -18.49
C ILE A 189 10.96 -6.56 -17.74
N VAL A 190 9.93 -6.62 -16.88
CA VAL A 190 9.73 -7.75 -15.96
C VAL A 190 8.82 -8.86 -16.50
N GLU A 191 8.03 -8.63 -17.56
CA GLU A 191 6.96 -9.55 -17.99
C GLU A 191 7.45 -10.96 -18.42
N HIS A 192 8.74 -11.07 -18.73
CA HIS A 192 9.42 -12.32 -19.10
C HIS A 192 10.29 -12.93 -17.98
N HIS A 193 10.35 -12.29 -16.80
CA HIS A 193 11.11 -12.76 -15.65
C HIS A 193 10.16 -13.18 -14.52
N PRO A 194 9.91 -14.49 -14.30
CA PRO A 194 8.82 -14.96 -13.45
C PRO A 194 8.76 -14.35 -12.04
N GLN A 195 9.89 -14.26 -11.34
CA GLN A 195 9.94 -13.66 -10.00
C GLN A 195 9.72 -12.15 -10.03
N ALA A 196 10.38 -11.43 -10.93
CA ALA A 196 10.19 -9.98 -11.07
C ALA A 196 8.74 -9.65 -11.47
N LYS A 197 8.16 -10.43 -12.41
CA LYS A 197 6.75 -10.35 -12.79
C LYS A 197 5.81 -10.58 -11.61
N ALA A 198 6.10 -11.58 -10.77
CA ALA A 198 5.32 -11.88 -9.58
C ALA A 198 5.36 -10.72 -8.57
N LEU A 199 6.54 -10.15 -8.31
CA LEU A 199 6.66 -8.98 -7.43
C LEU A 199 5.91 -7.77 -8.01
N PHE A 200 6.09 -7.50 -9.29
CA PHE A 200 5.44 -6.38 -9.97
C PHE A 200 3.90 -6.49 -9.96
N LEU A 201 3.35 -7.68 -10.22
CA LEU A 201 1.90 -7.88 -10.15
C LEU A 201 1.38 -7.85 -8.70
N THR A 202 2.21 -8.20 -7.72
CA THR A 202 1.85 -8.08 -6.30
C THR A 202 1.87 -6.63 -5.85
N SER A 203 2.86 -5.83 -6.24
CA SER A 203 2.88 -4.39 -5.97
C SER A 203 1.74 -3.66 -6.67
N SER A 204 1.38 -4.10 -7.89
CA SER A 204 0.25 -3.57 -8.67
C SER A 204 -1.12 -3.77 -8.00
N LEU A 205 -1.22 -4.56 -6.92
CA LEU A 205 -2.46 -4.70 -6.14
C LEU A 205 -2.78 -3.43 -5.32
N LYS A 206 -1.78 -2.61 -4.98
CA LYS A 206 -1.92 -1.44 -4.09
C LYS A 206 -3.04 -0.49 -4.55
N VAL A 207 -2.90 0.04 -5.77
CA VAL A 207 -3.86 1.01 -6.33
C VAL A 207 -5.28 0.42 -6.45
N PRO A 208 -5.48 -0.77 -7.06
CA PRO A 208 -6.80 -1.41 -7.09
C PRO A 208 -7.44 -1.62 -5.71
N PHE A 209 -6.68 -2.05 -4.70
CA PHE A 209 -7.21 -2.22 -3.34
C PHE A 209 -7.56 -0.87 -2.70
N CYS A 210 -6.71 0.15 -2.86
CA CYS A 210 -6.99 1.50 -2.38
C CYS A 210 -8.29 2.06 -2.95
N ILE A 211 -8.58 1.82 -4.24
CA ILE A 211 -9.78 2.34 -4.93
C ILE A 211 -11.04 1.54 -4.62
N LYS A 212 -10.91 0.24 -4.32
CA LYS A 212 -12.04 -0.69 -4.20
C LYS A 212 -13.16 -0.22 -3.25
N PRO A 213 -12.90 0.35 -2.06
CA PRO A 213 -13.96 0.86 -1.18
C PRO A 213 -14.77 2.03 -1.75
N LEU A 214 -14.22 2.74 -2.74
CA LEU A 214 -14.82 3.94 -3.31
C LEU A 214 -15.77 3.64 -4.47
N ILE A 215 -15.67 2.45 -5.07
CA ILE A 215 -16.48 2.06 -6.23
C ILE A 215 -17.89 1.72 -5.76
N ASP A 216 -18.80 2.67 -5.96
CA ASP A 216 -20.23 2.53 -5.73
C ASP A 216 -21.04 3.16 -6.89
N GLN A 217 -22.37 3.28 -6.72
CA GLN A 217 -23.24 3.86 -7.74
C GLN A 217 -22.88 5.31 -8.11
N GLN A 218 -22.34 6.07 -7.16
CA GLN A 218 -22.01 7.48 -7.36
C GLN A 218 -20.61 7.66 -7.96
N ASN A 219 -19.71 6.68 -7.80
CA ASN A 219 -18.33 6.74 -8.30
C ASN A 219 -18.01 5.63 -9.31
N ILE A 220 -19.00 5.19 -10.08
CA ILE A 220 -18.84 4.11 -11.06
C ILE A 220 -17.79 4.43 -12.15
N HIS A 221 -17.45 5.71 -12.34
CA HIS A 221 -16.39 6.12 -13.25
C HIS A 221 -15.01 5.67 -12.80
N LEU A 222 -14.77 5.52 -11.49
CA LEU A 222 -13.51 5.00 -10.94
C LEU A 222 -13.24 3.57 -11.42
N GLN A 223 -14.28 2.75 -11.57
CA GLN A 223 -14.15 1.40 -12.14
C GLN A 223 -13.58 1.45 -13.56
N LYS A 224 -14.11 2.35 -14.41
CA LYS A 224 -13.61 2.51 -15.79
C LYS A 224 -12.20 3.07 -15.84
N LYS A 225 -11.88 4.05 -14.97
CA LYS A 225 -10.50 4.57 -14.87
C LYS A 225 -9.53 3.48 -14.41
N LEU A 226 -9.90 2.67 -13.41
CA LEU A 226 -9.10 1.54 -12.93
C LEU A 226 -8.85 0.49 -14.02
N GLU A 227 -9.88 0.17 -14.80
CA GLU A 227 -9.74 -0.71 -15.96
C GLU A 227 -8.73 -0.14 -16.97
N SER A 228 -8.85 1.14 -17.33
CA SER A 228 -7.89 1.80 -18.24
C SER A 228 -6.47 1.83 -17.67
N TYR A 229 -6.31 2.12 -16.38
CA TYR A 229 -5.02 2.12 -15.68
C TYR A 229 -4.33 0.76 -15.76
N LEU A 230 -5.06 -0.33 -15.56
CA LEU A 230 -4.52 -1.69 -15.60
C LEU A 230 -4.43 -2.28 -17.03
N GLN A 231 -4.93 -1.59 -18.06
CA GLN A 231 -4.97 -2.08 -19.44
C GLN A 231 -3.61 -2.58 -19.98
N PRO A 232 -2.47 -1.94 -19.67
CA PRO A 232 -1.16 -2.42 -20.14
C PRO A 232 -0.78 -3.84 -19.71
N LEU A 233 -1.41 -4.37 -18.66
CA LEU A 233 -1.14 -5.71 -18.13
C LEU A 233 -1.74 -6.86 -18.97
N GLY A 234 -2.55 -6.54 -19.98
CA GLY A 234 -3.19 -7.54 -20.84
C GLY A 234 -4.04 -8.52 -20.03
N GLU A 235 -3.77 -9.83 -20.14
CA GLU A 235 -4.54 -10.86 -19.43
C GLU A 235 -4.56 -10.71 -17.91
N TYR A 236 -3.52 -10.10 -17.31
CA TYR A 236 -3.43 -9.94 -15.85
C TYR A 236 -4.32 -8.83 -15.31
N GLN A 237 -4.79 -7.91 -16.15
CA GLN A 237 -5.75 -6.86 -15.79
C GLN A 237 -6.99 -7.47 -15.11
N GLN A 238 -7.64 -8.40 -15.81
CA GLN A 238 -8.86 -9.05 -15.31
C GLN A 238 -8.59 -9.97 -14.12
N LEU A 239 -7.38 -10.53 -14.02
CA LEU A 239 -7.00 -11.35 -12.87
C LEU A 239 -6.82 -10.51 -11.62
N LEU A 240 -6.16 -9.35 -11.71
CA LEU A 240 -5.99 -8.44 -10.57
C LEU A 240 -7.33 -7.90 -10.08
N ILE A 241 -8.22 -7.48 -11.00
CA ILE A 241 -9.58 -7.05 -10.64
C ILE A 241 -10.33 -8.17 -9.89
N LYS A 242 -10.22 -9.42 -10.35
CA LYS A 242 -10.82 -10.58 -9.67
C LYS A 242 -10.21 -10.84 -8.30
N VAL A 243 -8.88 -10.73 -8.15
CA VAL A 243 -8.21 -10.86 -6.85
C VAL A 243 -8.77 -9.84 -5.87
N VAL A 244 -8.83 -8.57 -6.27
CA VAL A 244 -9.31 -7.47 -5.41
C VAL A 244 -10.77 -7.63 -5.03
N ASN A 245 -11.64 -7.94 -6.00
CA ASN A 245 -13.07 -8.13 -5.74
C ASN A 245 -13.33 -9.30 -4.79
N GLU A 246 -12.78 -10.48 -5.09
CA GLU A 246 -13.01 -11.68 -4.26
C GLU A 246 -12.36 -11.55 -2.87
N SER A 247 -11.26 -10.78 -2.75
CA SER A 247 -10.65 -10.50 -1.45
C SER A 247 -11.54 -9.56 -0.64
N ALA A 248 -11.96 -8.43 -1.21
CA ALA A 248 -12.78 -7.43 -0.52
C ALA A 248 -14.14 -7.98 -0.07
N GLU A 249 -14.73 -8.92 -0.80
CA GLU A 249 -15.96 -9.64 -0.40
C GLU A 249 -15.78 -10.50 0.86
N ARG A 250 -14.55 -10.91 1.17
CA ARG A 250 -14.20 -11.80 2.28
C ARG A 250 -13.47 -11.09 3.41
N PHE A 251 -13.15 -9.81 3.23
CA PHE A 251 -12.47 -9.04 4.27
C PHE A 251 -13.36 -8.84 5.48
N THR A 252 -12.73 -8.93 6.65
CA THR A 252 -13.29 -8.76 7.97
C THR A 252 -12.65 -7.54 8.64
N ASP A 253 -12.87 -7.36 9.94
CA ASP A 253 -12.19 -6.32 10.71
C ASP A 253 -10.79 -6.75 11.21
N ASP A 254 -10.35 -7.99 10.93
CA ASP A 254 -9.02 -8.48 11.26
C ASP A 254 -8.04 -8.34 10.08
N THR A 255 -7.13 -7.37 10.17
CA THR A 255 -6.15 -7.07 9.12
C THR A 255 -5.28 -8.29 8.76
N TYR A 256 -4.86 -9.09 9.73
CA TYR A 256 -4.00 -10.25 9.44
C TYR A 256 -4.74 -11.30 8.60
N SER A 257 -6.00 -11.58 8.94
CA SER A 257 -6.89 -12.45 8.17
C SER A 257 -7.15 -11.90 6.77
N ASN A 258 -7.29 -10.57 6.63
CA ASN A 258 -7.47 -9.92 5.34
C ASN A 258 -6.23 -10.08 4.46
N ILE A 259 -5.03 -9.85 5.02
CA ILE A 259 -3.75 -10.06 4.34
C ILE A 259 -3.59 -11.51 3.90
N GLN A 260 -3.91 -12.47 4.77
CA GLN A 260 -3.85 -13.89 4.42
C GLN A 260 -4.86 -14.26 3.32
N THR A 261 -6.07 -13.70 3.37
CA THR A 261 -7.12 -13.92 2.37
C THR A 261 -6.69 -13.39 1.00
N ALA A 262 -6.17 -12.16 0.95
CA ALA A 262 -5.64 -11.57 -0.29
C ALA A 262 -4.48 -12.40 -0.85
N ALA A 263 -3.55 -12.84 0.00
CA ALA A 263 -2.43 -13.68 -0.40
C ALA A 263 -2.86 -15.03 -0.97
N GLU A 264 -3.87 -15.68 -0.38
CA GLU A 264 -4.43 -16.95 -0.89
C GLU A 264 -4.99 -16.76 -2.31
N ILE A 265 -5.87 -15.79 -2.46
CA ILE A 265 -6.57 -15.51 -3.73
C ILE A 265 -5.56 -15.10 -4.82
N HIS A 266 -4.59 -14.27 -4.48
CA HIS A 266 -3.51 -13.86 -5.39
C HIS A 266 -2.61 -15.04 -5.80
N CYS A 267 -2.27 -15.92 -4.84
CA CYS A 267 -1.53 -17.14 -5.14
C CYS A 267 -2.25 -18.01 -6.16
N GLU A 268 -3.54 -18.27 -5.93
CA GLU A 268 -4.35 -19.15 -6.75
C GLU A 268 -4.58 -18.59 -8.16
N LYS A 269 -4.86 -17.30 -8.27
CA LYS A 269 -5.23 -16.69 -9.56
C LYS A 269 -4.03 -16.27 -10.40
N ILE A 270 -2.94 -15.84 -9.76
CA ILE A 270 -1.83 -15.18 -10.46
C ILE A 270 -0.52 -15.93 -10.21
N LEU A 271 -0.03 -16.00 -8.97
CA LEU A 271 1.35 -16.41 -8.71
C LEU A 271 1.65 -17.85 -9.15
N LYS A 272 0.73 -18.80 -8.92
CA LYS A 272 0.92 -20.18 -9.37
C LYS A 272 1.06 -20.27 -10.90
N ARG A 273 0.39 -19.41 -11.67
CA ARG A 273 0.48 -19.42 -13.15
C ARG A 273 1.84 -18.94 -13.64
N ILE A 274 2.44 -18.01 -12.91
CA ILE A 274 3.70 -17.37 -13.28
C ILE A 274 4.89 -18.22 -12.81
N LEU A 275 4.80 -18.76 -11.60
CA LEU A 275 5.93 -19.38 -10.90
C LEU A 275 6.00 -20.90 -11.09
N THR A 276 4.94 -21.55 -11.56
CA THR A 276 4.99 -23.01 -11.82
C THR A 276 5.68 -23.26 -13.16
N PRO A 277 6.71 -24.11 -13.22
CA PRO A 277 7.33 -24.49 -14.49
C PRO A 277 6.30 -25.13 -15.43
N PRO A 278 6.39 -24.91 -16.75
CA PRO A 278 5.58 -25.66 -17.69
C PRO A 278 5.83 -27.16 -17.50
N ARG A 279 4.77 -27.97 -17.39
CA ARG A 279 4.90 -29.43 -17.33
C ARG A 279 5.72 -29.90 -18.53
N GLN A 280 6.86 -30.54 -18.29
CA GLN A 280 7.56 -31.28 -19.33
C GLN A 280 6.57 -32.28 -19.91
N LYS A 281 6.19 -32.10 -21.18
CA LYS A 281 5.48 -33.14 -21.91
C LYS A 281 6.46 -34.30 -22.03
N ASN A 282 6.24 -35.38 -21.30
CA ASN A 282 6.96 -36.64 -21.48
C ASN A 282 6.83 -37.06 -22.96
N HIS A 283 7.85 -36.76 -23.76
CA HIS A 283 8.08 -37.46 -25.04
C HIS A 283 8.64 -38.83 -24.68
N ASN A 284 7.74 -39.77 -24.40
CA ASN A 284 8.07 -41.19 -24.31
C ASN A 284 6.95 -42.02 -24.96
N GLN A 285 6.82 -41.87 -26.27
CA GLN A 285 6.28 -42.85 -27.24
C GLN A 285 6.98 -42.45 -28.56
N HIS A 286 7.93 -43.18 -29.13
CA HIS A 286 7.83 -44.55 -29.60
C HIS A 286 9.23 -45.21 -29.66
N THR A 287 9.33 -46.42 -29.12
CA THR A 287 10.22 -47.48 -29.62
C THR A 287 9.33 -48.54 -30.27
#